data_AF-A0A2N1P2M9-F1
#
_entry.id   AF-A0A2N1P2M9-F1
#
_cell.length_a   1.000
_cell.length_b   1.000
_cell.length_c   1.000
_cell.angle_alpha   90.00
_cell.angle_beta   90.00
_cell.angle_gamma   90.00
#
_symmetry.space_group_name_H-M   'P 1'
#
loop_
_entity.id
_entity.type
_entity.pdbx_description
1 polymer ?
#
loop_
_entity_poly.entity_id
_entity_poly.type
_entity_poly.pdbx_seq_one_letter_code
_entity_poly.pdbx_strand_id
1 'polypeptide(L)' 'MFDPIVDRIIKLINLQLSYAREKCSAMFLVGGFSESKYLQQRIKREFQNQINVISVPNQPMAAISCGATLYGVSLFNP' A
#
# COMPACT_ATOMS: atom_id res chain seq x y z
N MET A 1 -7.59 -20.68 2.27
CA MET A 1 -6.23 -21.10 1.80
C MET A 1 -5.23 -19.95 1.88
N PHE A 2 -5.53 -18.76 1.32
CA PHE A 2 -4.64 -17.58 1.41
C PHE A 2 -4.73 -16.82 2.74
N ASP A 3 -5.72 -17.12 3.57
CA ASP A 3 -6.02 -16.40 4.81
C ASP A 3 -4.82 -16.27 5.74
N PRO A 4 -4.01 -17.31 6.02
CA PRO A 4 -2.85 -17.17 6.90
C PRO A 4 -1.82 -16.14 6.40
N ILE A 5 -1.66 -16.01 5.09
CA ILE A 5 -0.74 -15.02 4.49
C ILE A 5 -1.35 -13.63 4.58
N VAL A 6 -2.64 -13.48 4.25
CA VAL A 6 -3.32 -12.17 4.31
C VAL A 6 -3.44 -11.67 5.74
N ASP A 7 -3.73 -12.54 6.70
CA ASP A 7 -3.80 -12.22 8.13
C ASP A 7 -2.42 -11.77 8.64
N ARG A 8 -1.34 -12.42 8.17
CA ARG A 8 0.03 -11.98 8.48
C ARG A 8 0.32 -10.59 7.91
N ILE A 9 -0.10 -10.29 6.68
CA ILE A 9 0.06 -8.96 6.08
C ILE A 9 -0.70 -7.91 6.90
N ILE A 10 -1.96 -8.17 7.24
CA ILE A 10 -2.79 -7.28 8.08
C ILE A 10 -2.12 -7.03 9.44
N LYS A 11 -1.63 -8.08 10.10
CA LYS A 11 -0.91 -7.96 11.38
C LYS A 11 0.32 -7.07 11.24
N LEU A 12 1.10 -7.23 10.18
CA LEU A 12 2.27 -6.40 9.93
C LEU A 12 1.90 -4.94 9.68
N ILE A 13 0.85 -4.68 8.91
CA ILE A 13 0.35 -3.31 8.68
C ILE A 13 -0.07 -2.68 10.02
N ASN A 14 -0.89 -3.37 10.82
CA ASN A 14 -1.30 -2.92 12.15
C ASN A 14 -0.10 -2.57 13.04
N LEU A 15 0.94 -3.42 13.01
CA LEU A 15 2.16 -3.18 13.78
C LEU A 15 2.86 -1.89 13.35
N GLN A 16 3.01 -1.65 12.04
CA GLN A 16 3.62 -0.41 11.54
C GLN A 16 2.80 0.82 11.90
N LEU A 17 1.46 0.73 11.82
CA LEU A 17 0.57 1.83 12.20
C LEU A 17 0.63 2.13 13.70
N SER A 18 0.81 1.11 14.55
CA SER A 18 0.93 1.30 16.00
C SER A 18 2.23 1.98 16.43
N TYR A 19 3.31 1.81 15.65
CA TYR A 19 4.59 2.46 15.90
C TYR A 19 4.70 3.85 15.27
N ALA A 20 3.79 4.22 14.37
CA ALA A 20 3.76 5.54 13.77
C ALA A 20 3.40 6.60 14.83
N ARG A 21 4.20 7.68 14.90
CA ARG A 21 3.91 8.82 15.79
C ARG A 21 2.68 9.61 15.34
N GLU A 22 2.42 9.59 14.04
CA GLU A 22 1.34 10.33 13.40
C GLU A 22 0.33 9.38 12.74
N LYS A 23 -0.89 9.88 12.54
CA LYS A 23 -1.94 9.10 11.87
C LYS A 23 -1.63 8.94 10.38
N CYS A 24 -1.75 7.72 9.89
CA CYS A 24 -1.64 7.43 8.47
C CYS A 24 -2.84 8.01 7.70
N SER A 25 -2.57 8.99 6.83
CA SER A 25 -3.61 9.67 6.05
C SER A 25 -4.02 8.88 4.79
N ALA A 26 -3.08 8.14 4.20
CA ALA A 26 -3.31 7.36 2.99
C ALA A 26 -2.41 6.11 2.93
N MET A 27 -2.93 5.05 2.33
CA MET A 27 -2.24 3.80 2.06
C MET A 27 -2.36 3.46 0.57
N PHE A 28 -1.20 3.25 -0.07
CA PHE A 28 -1.13 2.79 -1.46
C PHE A 28 -0.62 1.35 -1.50
N LEU A 29 -1.38 0.47 -2.13
CA LEU A 29 -0.97 -0.92 -2.31
C LEU A 29 -0.22 -1.05 -3.64
N VAL A 30 1.05 -1.46 -3.58
CA VAL A 30 1.95 -1.57 -4.74
C VAL A 30 2.60 -2.97 -4.81
N GLY A 31 3.21 -3.30 -5.95
CA GLY A 31 3.78 -4.62 -6.24
C GLY A 31 2.74 -5.64 -6.74
N GLY A 32 3.18 -6.75 -7.32
CA GLY A 32 2.28 -7.69 -8.02
C GLY A 32 1.16 -8.28 -7.15
N PHE A 33 1.42 -8.57 -5.88
CA PHE A 33 0.38 -9.14 -5.01
C PHE A 33 -0.72 -8.13 -4.63
N SER A 34 -0.44 -6.82 -4.73
CA SER A 34 -1.46 -5.79 -4.49
C SER A 34 -2.60 -5.81 -5.49
N GLU A 35 -2.43 -6.46 -6.65
CA GLU A 35 -3.49 -6.64 -7.66
C GLU A 35 -4.57 -7.62 -7.20
N SER A 36 -4.29 -8.45 -6.18
CA SER A 36 -5.25 -9.39 -5.60
C SER A 36 -6.46 -8.66 -5.04
N LYS A 37 -7.62 -8.86 -5.68
CA LYS A 37 -8.91 -8.32 -5.20
C LYS A 37 -9.26 -8.80 -3.80
N TYR A 38 -8.86 -10.03 -3.47
CA TYR A 38 -9.03 -10.58 -2.13
C TYR A 38 -8.23 -9.77 -1.09
N LEU A 39 -6.94 -9.51 -1.36
CA LEU A 39 -6.10 -8.69 -0.47
C LEU A 39 -6.65 -7.27 -0.34
N GLN A 40 -7.03 -6.63 -1.46
CA GLN A 40 -7.61 -5.28 -1.47
C GLN A 40 -8.85 -5.19 -0.57
N GLN A 41 -9.78 -6.14 -0.68
CA GLN A 41 -11.00 -6.18 0.13
C GLN A 41 -10.70 -6.41 1.61
N ARG A 42 -9.77 -7.31 1.93
CA ARG A 42 -9.37 -7.62 3.30
C ARG A 42 -8.71 -6.41 3.98
N ILE A 43 -7.80 -5.72 3.30
CA ILE A 43 -7.18 -4.48 3.79
C ILE A 43 -8.23 -3.38 3.95
N LYS A 44 -9.09 -3.16 2.95
CA LYS A 44 -10.13 -2.13 3.03
C LYS A 44 -11.07 -2.37 4.21
N ARG A 45 -11.54 -3.61 4.41
CA ARG A 45 -12.40 -3.96 5.55
C ARG A 45 -11.75 -3.65 6.89
N GLU A 46 -10.48 -3.99 7.04
CA GLU A 46 -9.74 -3.80 8.29
C GLU A 46 -9.46 -2.32 8.59
N PHE A 47 -9.00 -1.56 7.58
CA PHE A 47 -8.39 -0.24 7.81
C PHE A 47 -9.24 0.96 7.39
N GLN A 48 -10.39 0.78 6.74
CA GLN A 48 -11.24 1.89 6.25
C GLN A 48 -11.68 2.88 7.33
N ASN A 49 -11.77 2.46 8.60
CA ASN A 49 -12.16 3.33 9.72
C ASN A 49 -10.98 4.13 10.29
N GLN A 50 -9.74 3.70 10.01
CA GLN A 50 -8.52 4.31 10.52
C GLN A 50 -7.81 5.17 9.46
N ILE A 51 -7.92 4.79 8.18
CA ILE A 51 -7.20 5.41 7.07
C ILE A 51 -8.22 5.87 6.02
N ASN A 52 -8.22 7.17 5.74
CA ASN A 52 -9.20 7.80 4.85
C ASN A 52 -9.06 7.36 3.39
N VAL A 53 -7.83 7.14 2.93
CA VAL A 53 -7.54 6.81 1.53
C VAL A 53 -6.79 5.49 1.47
N ILE A 54 -7.42 4.46 0.89
CA ILE A 54 -6.76 3.19 0.57
C ILE A 54 -6.93 2.97 -0.94
N SER A 55 -5.83 2.99 -1.68
CA SER A 55 -5.88 2.95 -3.15
C SER A 55 -4.84 2.00 -3.73
N VAL A 56 -5.10 1.53 -4.95
CA VAL A 56 -4.18 0.73 -5.75
C VAL A 56 -3.91 1.52 -7.02
N PRO A 57 -2.66 1.89 -7.33
CA PRO A 57 -2.33 2.54 -8.60
C PRO A 57 -2.73 1.70 -9.81
N ASN A 58 -2.88 2.33 -10.98
CA ASN A 58 -3.26 1.63 -12.22
C ASN A 58 -2.26 0.54 -12.62
N GLN A 59 -0.96 0.76 -12.35
CA GLN A 59 0.11 -0.19 -12.61
C GLN A 59 0.91 -0.39 -11.32
N PRO A 60 0.38 -1.13 -10.34
CA PRO A 60 0.98 -1.20 -9.01
C PRO A 60 2.33 -1.90 -9.02
N MET A 61 2.55 -2.85 -9.94
CA MET A 61 3.86 -3.48 -10.17
C MET A 61 4.94 -2.50 -10.65
N ALA A 62 4.56 -1.51 -11.46
CA ALA A 62 5.49 -0.52 -12.00
C ALA A 62 5.69 0.69 -11.07
N ALA A 63 4.86 0.85 -10.04
CA ALA A 63 4.81 2.06 -9.21
C ALA A 63 6.18 2.50 -8.66
N ILE A 64 7.00 1.56 -8.20
CA ILE A 64 8.33 1.84 -7.66
C ILE A 64 9.29 2.31 -8.76
N SER A 65 9.36 1.58 -9.88
CA SER A 65 10.21 1.93 -11.02
C SER A 65 9.80 3.26 -11.66
N CYS A 66 8.49 3.49 -11.81
CA CYS A 66 7.97 4.78 -12.29
C CYS A 66 8.36 5.92 -11.35
N GLY A 67 8.21 5.76 -10.04
CA GLY A 67 8.62 6.76 -9.06
C GLY A 67 10.12 7.06 -9.11
N ALA A 68 10.95 6.04 -9.22
CA ALA A 68 12.40 6.20 -9.37
C ALA A 68 12.78 6.95 -10.65
N THR A 69 12.17 6.60 -11.79
CA THR A 69 12.39 7.29 -13.07
C THR A 69 11.93 8.74 -13.01
N LEU A 70 10.74 9.03 -12.48
CA LEU A 70 10.23 10.39 -12.34
C LEU A 70 11.14 11.24 -11.46
N TYR A 71 11.58 10.71 -10.32
CA TYR A 71 12.54 11.38 -9.45
C TYR A 71 13.85 11.67 -10.19
N GLY A 72 14.40 10.68 -10.90
CA GLY A 72 15.61 10.85 -11.71
C GLY A 72 15.45 11.96 -12.76
N VAL A 73 14.33 11.99 -13.49
CA VAL A 73 14.03 13.04 -14.47
C VAL A 73 13.94 14.42 -13.81
N SER A 74 13.31 14.54 -12.64
CA SER A 74 13.20 15.82 -11.93
C SER A 74 14.54 16.39 -11.46
N LEU A 75 15.58 15.56 -11.31
CA LEU A 75 16.93 16.06 -10.99
C LEU A 75 17.61 16.74 -12.19
N PHE A 76 17.18 16.41 -13.41
CA PHE A 76 17.72 17.00 -14.65
C PHE A 76 16.80 18.07 -15.27
N ASN A 77 15.51 18.07 -14.91
CA ASN A 77 14.52 19.06 -15.31
C ASN A 77 13.78 19.57 -14.05
N PRO A 78 14.39 20.52 -13.30
CA PRO A 78 13.85 21.02 -12.03
C PRO A 78 12.56 21.85 -12.20
#